data_AF-A0A316HFA1-F1
#
_entry.id   AF-A0A316HFA1-F1
#
_cell.length_a   1.000
_cell.length_b   1.000
_cell.length_c   1.000
_cell.angle_alpha   90.00
_cell.angle_beta   90.00
_cell.angle_gamma   90.00
#
_symmetry.space_group_name_H-M   'P 1'
#
loop_
_entity.id
_entity.type
_entity.pdbx_description
1 polymer ?
#
loop_
_entity_poly.entity_id
_entity_poly.type
_entity_poly.pdbx_seq_one_letter_code
_entity_poly.pdbx_strand_id
1 'polypeptide(L)'
;MTKKLFLFGAICLIAGLASCTKELAKTNNLPVSSGNIVKTNTSTAPTYVDMEIVPRKPGENFDTYHADFKGSSIYLIGPPVYNQAKYPVLVNGIPAYGQGMYGENFATIEYQNLGPDANVFEVSQTLFSYTDVTALHNDMETYLKAVNTWVKNNSTGAQPLISSYIKNSYTVSAGGVNIFTGKVIMVTTGSHVALADISYPLPSAATYGIPSTFIDVPDPANSSTHYFLQGTKGLISSGNVAYLSGTVYTNGPAITVSGSYTQVTPNSGDFHSVGTIIRLDGSIFRFDQVANSN
;
A
#
# COMPACT_ATOMS: atom_id res chain seq x y z
N MET A 1 -40.29 65.71 -17.19
CA MET A 1 -38.88 65.47 -16.79
C MET A 1 -38.65 63.98 -16.93
N THR A 2 -37.74 63.39 -17.70
CA THR A 2 -36.45 63.78 -18.31
C THR A 2 -36.23 62.73 -19.41
N LYS A 3 -36.21 63.11 -20.69
CA LYS A 3 -35.03 63.14 -21.56
C LYS A 3 -34.16 61.86 -21.54
N LYS A 4 -34.36 61.04 -22.61
CA LYS A 4 -33.37 60.56 -23.59
C LYS A 4 -31.99 60.13 -23.09
N LEU A 5 -31.60 58.89 -23.37
CA LEU A 5 -30.60 58.51 -24.39
C LEU A 5 -30.72 56.98 -24.59
N PHE A 6 -31.11 56.46 -25.77
CA PHE A 6 -30.25 56.15 -26.94
C PHE A 6 -29.20 55.08 -26.58
N LEU A 7 -29.02 53.96 -27.30
CA LEU A 7 -29.20 53.67 -28.72
C LEU A 7 -28.99 52.13 -28.87
N PHE A 8 -30.03 51.35 -29.18
CA PHE A 8 -30.30 50.77 -30.51
C PHE A 8 -29.09 50.23 -31.29
N GLY A 9 -29.09 48.92 -31.52
CA GLY A 9 -28.20 48.22 -32.44
C GLY A 9 -28.75 46.86 -32.86
N ALA A 10 -30.06 46.77 -33.10
CA ALA A 10 -30.65 45.66 -33.84
C ALA A 10 -30.14 45.72 -35.29
N ILE A 11 -29.26 44.79 -35.65
CA ILE A 11 -28.95 44.47 -37.05
C ILE A 11 -28.91 42.94 -37.15
N CYS A 12 -29.83 42.41 -37.97
CA CYS A 12 -29.83 41.07 -38.58
C CYS A 12 -30.11 39.90 -37.61
N LEU A 13 -31.36 39.44 -37.42
CA LEU A 13 -32.37 39.07 -38.43
C LEU A 13 -31.81 38.04 -39.42
N ILE A 14 -32.60 36.96 -39.61
CA ILE A 14 -32.46 35.85 -40.58
C ILE A 14 -31.65 34.68 -39.99
N ALA A 15 -32.29 33.76 -39.28
CA ALA A 15 -32.97 32.58 -39.85
C ALA A 15 -31.99 31.62 -40.54
N GLY A 16 -31.93 30.38 -40.08
CA GLY A 16 -31.24 29.33 -40.83
C GLY A 16 -30.77 28.18 -39.98
N LEU A 17 -31.73 27.39 -39.48
CA LEU A 17 -31.52 25.94 -39.42
C LEU A 17 -31.11 25.44 -40.81
N ALA A 18 -30.24 24.43 -40.82
CA ALA A 18 -29.87 23.52 -41.91
C ALA A 18 -28.58 23.82 -42.73
N SER A 19 -27.63 22.90 -42.51
CA SER A 19 -26.90 22.13 -43.53
C SER A 19 -25.46 22.52 -43.92
N CYS A 20 -24.55 21.63 -43.49
CA CYS A 20 -23.55 20.88 -44.26
C CYS A 20 -22.31 21.55 -44.91
N THR A 21 -21.16 20.98 -44.49
CA THR A 21 -19.85 20.80 -45.19
C THR A 21 -19.04 22.09 -45.38
N LYS A 22 -17.73 22.18 -45.17
CA LYS A 22 -16.55 21.28 -45.26
C LYS A 22 -15.42 22.13 -44.60
N GLU A 23 -14.52 21.64 -43.74
CA GLU A 23 -13.37 20.83 -44.12
C GLU A 23 -12.87 19.99 -42.93
N LEU A 24 -12.69 18.70 -43.20
CA LEU A 24 -11.84 17.81 -42.43
C LEU A 24 -10.42 18.38 -42.42
N ALA A 25 -9.93 18.82 -41.26
CA ALA A 25 -8.51 18.66 -40.99
C ALA A 25 -8.26 17.15 -40.94
N LYS A 26 -7.58 16.62 -41.96
CA LYS A 26 -7.07 15.24 -41.97
C LYS A 26 -6.31 15.00 -40.67
N THR A 27 -6.92 14.30 -39.72
CA THR A 27 -6.17 13.56 -38.73
C THR A 27 -5.41 12.51 -39.51
N ASN A 28 -4.08 12.61 -39.51
CA ASN A 28 -3.22 11.54 -39.99
C ASN A 28 -3.58 10.30 -39.18
N ASN A 29 -4.25 9.35 -39.83
CA ASN A 29 -4.32 7.98 -39.39
C ASN A 29 -2.88 7.47 -39.34
N LEU A 30 -2.26 7.58 -38.17
CA LEU A 30 -1.18 6.69 -37.81
C LEU A 30 -1.80 5.28 -37.82
N PRO A 31 -1.24 4.33 -38.58
CA PRO A 31 -1.74 2.97 -38.56
C PRO A 31 -1.67 2.48 -37.12
N VAL A 32 -2.79 1.95 -36.64
CA VAL A 32 -2.91 1.24 -35.37
C VAL A 32 -1.88 0.12 -35.40
N SER A 33 -0.72 0.34 -34.78
CA SER A 33 0.16 -0.76 -34.47
C SER A 33 -0.57 -1.59 -33.43
N SER A 34 -0.90 -2.81 -33.83
CA SER A 34 -1.28 -3.91 -32.96
C SER A 34 -0.31 -3.96 -31.77
N GLY A 35 -0.72 -3.47 -30.61
CA GLY A 35 0.16 -3.44 -29.44
C GLY A 35 -0.37 -2.75 -28.20
N ASN A 36 -1.24 -1.75 -28.31
CA ASN A 36 -1.75 -1.04 -27.13
C ASN A 36 -3.26 -1.25 -26.95
N ILE A 37 -3.60 -2.41 -26.39
CA ILE A 37 -4.83 -2.54 -25.61
C ILE A 37 -4.63 -1.60 -24.42
N VAL A 38 -5.19 -0.40 -24.47
CA VAL A 38 -5.38 0.41 -23.27
C VAL A 38 -6.32 -0.43 -22.40
N LYS A 39 -5.76 -1.15 -21.42
CA LYS A 39 -6.54 -1.81 -20.38
C LYS A 39 -7.29 -0.70 -19.67
N THR A 40 -8.56 -0.53 -20.03
CA THR A 40 -9.52 0.20 -19.23
C THR A 40 -9.63 -0.55 -17.91
N ASN A 41 -8.85 -0.11 -16.91
CA ASN A 41 -9.09 -0.44 -15.52
C ASN A 41 -10.45 0.15 -15.18
N THR A 42 -11.51 -0.64 -15.34
CA THR A 42 -12.76 -0.46 -14.63
C THR A 42 -12.49 -0.83 -13.17
N SER A 43 -11.67 -0.02 -12.50
CA SER A 43 -11.41 -0.20 -11.08
C SER A 43 -12.76 -0.13 -10.39
N THR A 44 -13.14 -1.22 -9.73
CA THR A 44 -14.13 -1.21 -8.66
C THR A 44 -13.82 -0.02 -7.75
N ALA A 45 -14.85 0.61 -7.18
CA ALA A 45 -14.66 1.71 -6.24
C ALA A 45 -13.57 1.34 -5.22
N PRO A 46 -12.60 2.23 -4.93
CA PRO A 46 -11.49 1.90 -4.04
C PRO A 46 -12.04 1.39 -2.70
N THR A 47 -11.64 0.19 -2.31
CA THR A 47 -12.03 -0.43 -1.03
C THR A 47 -10.79 -0.57 -0.16
N TYR A 48 -10.94 -0.33 1.13
CA TYR A 48 -9.91 -0.59 2.14
C TYR A 48 -10.40 -1.70 3.07
N VAL A 49 -9.45 -2.34 3.75
CA VAL A 49 -9.70 -3.37 4.76
C VAL A 49 -9.17 -2.83 6.08
N ASP A 50 -10.05 -2.68 7.07
CA ASP A 50 -9.65 -2.32 8.44
C ASP A 50 -8.69 -3.36 8.99
N MET A 51 -7.64 -2.89 9.68
CA MET A 51 -6.76 -3.75 10.45
C MET A 51 -7.22 -3.84 11.90
N GLU A 52 -7.23 -5.05 12.43
CA GLU A 52 -7.61 -5.34 13.80
C GLU A 52 -6.37 -5.43 14.69
N ILE A 53 -6.46 -4.87 15.90
CA ILE A 53 -5.40 -4.99 16.88
C ILE A 53 -5.34 -6.43 17.41
N VAL A 54 -4.15 -7.05 17.30
CA VAL A 54 -3.89 -8.37 17.84
C VAL A 54 -3.58 -8.23 19.34
N PRO A 55 -4.18 -9.05 20.21
CA PRO A 55 -3.84 -9.05 21.63
C PRO A 55 -2.34 -9.26 21.85
N ARG A 56 -1.71 -8.37 22.61
CA ARG A 56 -0.29 -8.46 22.95
C ARG A 56 0.00 -9.73 23.72
N LYS A 57 1.09 -10.43 23.38
CA LYS A 57 1.59 -11.53 24.19
C LYS A 57 2.26 -10.99 25.46
N PRO A 58 2.31 -11.77 26.56
CA PRO A 58 3.06 -11.37 27.74
C PRO A 58 4.50 -11.01 27.39
N GLY A 59 4.94 -9.80 27.76
CA GLY A 59 6.28 -9.28 27.47
C GLY A 59 6.41 -8.43 26.21
N GLU A 60 5.36 -8.33 25.37
CA GLU A 60 5.36 -7.42 24.22
C GLU A 60 4.92 -6.01 24.62
N ASN A 61 5.70 -5.00 24.21
CA ASN A 61 5.44 -3.58 24.44
C ASN A 61 5.06 -2.83 23.15
N PHE A 62 4.62 -3.55 22.13
CA PHE A 62 4.23 -3.03 20.82
C PHE A 62 2.86 -3.53 20.42
N ASP A 63 2.15 -2.75 19.60
CA ASP A 63 0.91 -3.19 18.99
C ASP A 63 1.22 -3.92 17.68
N THR A 64 0.48 -4.99 17.44
CA THR A 64 0.49 -5.69 16.15
C THR A 64 -0.91 -5.60 15.59
N TYR A 65 -1.02 -5.25 14.32
CA TYR A 65 -2.29 -5.14 13.60
C TYR A 65 -2.33 -6.24 12.54
N HIS A 66 -3.51 -6.80 12.31
CA HIS A 66 -3.72 -7.88 11.37
C HIS A 66 -4.88 -7.57 10.41
N ALA A 67 -4.72 -7.89 9.13
CA ALA A 67 -5.79 -7.92 8.15
C ALA A 67 -5.48 -8.90 7.01
N ASP A 68 -6.53 -9.46 6.42
CA ASP A 68 -6.42 -10.19 5.16
C ASP A 68 -6.56 -9.23 3.97
N PHE A 69 -5.48 -9.07 3.20
CA PHE A 69 -5.45 -8.22 2.02
C PHE A 69 -5.17 -9.05 0.77
N LYS A 70 -6.15 -9.08 -0.15
CA LYS A 70 -6.09 -9.81 -1.43
C LYS A 70 -5.65 -11.28 -1.27
N GLY A 71 -6.11 -11.94 -0.19
CA GLY A 71 -5.83 -13.34 0.09
C GLY A 71 -4.51 -13.61 0.84
N SER A 72 -3.77 -12.58 1.24
CA SER A 72 -2.64 -12.71 2.18
C SER A 72 -3.01 -12.15 3.54
N SER A 73 -2.62 -12.87 4.59
CA SER A 73 -2.67 -12.37 5.96
C SER A 73 -1.46 -11.47 6.19
N ILE A 74 -1.72 -10.20 6.46
CA ILE A 74 -0.73 -9.14 6.58
C ILE A 74 -0.71 -8.66 8.02
N TYR A 75 0.48 -8.62 8.60
CA TYR A 75 0.73 -8.12 9.93
C TYR A 75 1.54 -6.84 9.85
N LEU A 76 1.16 -5.87 10.66
CA LEU A 76 1.79 -4.57 10.76
C LEU A 76 2.21 -4.34 12.20
N ILE A 77 3.48 -4.03 12.42
CA ILE A 77 4.04 -3.77 13.74
C ILE A 77 4.03 -2.26 13.98
N GLY A 78 3.18 -1.83 14.91
CA GLY A 78 2.78 -0.43 15.09
C GLY A 78 2.58 0.02 16.53
N PRO A 79 2.15 1.28 16.74
CA PRO A 79 1.11 1.97 15.97
C PRO A 79 1.61 2.76 14.74
N PRO A 80 0.83 2.81 13.64
CA PRO A 80 1.04 3.74 12.53
C PRO A 80 1.05 5.19 12.94
N VAL A 81 1.91 5.95 12.29
CA VAL A 81 1.99 7.39 12.46
C VAL A 81 1.57 8.06 11.16
N TYR A 82 0.92 9.21 11.24
CA TYR A 82 0.61 10.03 10.07
C TYR A 82 1.05 11.47 10.33
N ASN A 83 1.21 12.23 9.25
CA ASN A 83 1.54 13.64 9.36
C ASN A 83 0.33 14.44 9.84
N GLN A 84 0.19 14.59 11.16
CA GLN A 84 -0.89 15.33 11.80
C GLN A 84 -0.92 16.81 11.38
N ALA A 85 0.21 17.44 11.10
CA ALA A 85 0.20 18.84 10.66
C ALA A 85 -0.31 19.01 9.21
N LYS A 86 -0.07 18.02 8.33
CA LYS A 86 -0.66 17.98 6.98
C LYS A 86 -2.12 17.55 7.00
N TYR A 87 -2.50 16.73 7.97
CA TYR A 87 -3.83 16.17 8.15
C TYR A 87 -4.30 16.35 9.60
N PRO A 88 -4.68 17.57 10.02
CA PRO A 88 -4.99 17.87 11.43
C PRO A 88 -6.24 17.18 11.96
N VAL A 89 -7.11 16.73 11.05
CA VAL A 89 -8.31 15.97 11.38
C VAL A 89 -8.19 14.60 10.75
N LEU A 90 -8.40 13.55 11.56
CA LEU A 90 -8.43 12.18 11.08
C LEU A 90 -9.62 12.00 10.12
N VAL A 91 -9.31 11.59 8.89
CA VAL A 91 -10.27 11.22 7.84
C VAL A 91 -9.78 9.95 7.14
N ASN A 92 -10.66 9.27 6.43
CA ASN A 92 -10.30 8.03 5.73
C ASN A 92 -9.31 8.31 4.58
N GLY A 93 -8.23 7.53 4.52
CA GLY A 93 -7.27 7.57 3.42
C GLY A 93 -6.01 8.39 3.69
N ILE A 94 -5.81 8.90 4.91
CA ILE A 94 -4.58 9.61 5.23
C ILE A 94 -3.41 8.62 5.14
N PRO A 95 -2.36 8.90 4.36
CA PRO A 95 -1.22 8.00 4.25
C PRO A 95 -0.52 7.87 5.61
N ALA A 96 -0.20 6.63 5.99
CA ALA A 96 0.52 6.31 7.22
C ALA A 96 1.99 6.00 6.94
N TYR A 97 2.84 6.09 7.96
CA TYR A 97 4.29 5.99 7.85
C TYR A 97 4.89 5.10 8.94
N GLY A 98 6.04 4.48 8.61
CA GLY A 98 7.05 4.10 9.58
C GLY A 98 6.88 2.74 10.27
N GLN A 99 6.27 1.79 9.59
CA GLN A 99 5.94 0.47 10.15
C GLN A 99 6.77 -0.63 9.47
N GLY A 100 7.05 -1.69 10.22
CA GLY A 100 7.43 -2.97 9.62
C GLY A 100 6.17 -3.78 9.31
N MET A 101 6.13 -4.43 8.15
CA MET A 101 5.06 -5.35 7.78
C MET A 101 5.63 -6.69 7.39
N TYR A 102 4.90 -7.77 7.68
CA TYR A 102 5.22 -9.10 7.18
C TYR A 102 3.94 -9.84 6.78
N GLY A 103 4.08 -10.75 5.82
CA GLY A 103 3.01 -11.61 5.34
C GLY A 103 3.15 -13.02 5.88
N GLU A 104 2.02 -13.70 6.07
CA GLU A 104 1.97 -15.15 6.26
C GLU A 104 1.52 -15.84 4.96
N ASN A 105 1.48 -17.19 4.94
CA ASN A 105 1.04 -18.00 3.79
C ASN A 105 1.87 -17.81 2.50
N PHE A 106 3.21 -17.89 2.61
CA PHE A 106 4.13 -17.77 1.46
C PHE A 106 4.03 -16.43 0.70
N ALA A 107 3.54 -15.39 1.39
CA ALA A 107 3.55 -14.02 0.91
C ALA A 107 4.85 -13.33 1.35
N THR A 108 5.56 -12.74 0.40
CA THR A 108 6.68 -11.83 0.67
C THR A 108 6.15 -10.40 0.60
N ILE A 109 6.53 -9.57 1.56
CA ILE A 109 6.23 -8.13 1.53
C ILE A 109 7.51 -7.37 1.23
N GLU A 110 7.45 -6.54 0.19
CA GLU A 110 8.43 -5.48 -0.06
C GLU A 110 7.75 -4.14 0.17
N TYR A 111 8.45 -3.16 0.75
CA TYR A 111 7.83 -1.88 1.10
C TYR A 111 8.71 -0.70 0.73
N GLN A 112 8.04 0.39 0.37
CA GLN A 112 8.62 1.68 0.10
C GLN A 112 8.01 2.72 1.05
N ASN A 113 8.80 3.12 2.04
CA ASN A 113 8.38 4.05 3.09
C ASN A 113 8.72 5.52 2.75
N LEU A 114 8.73 5.87 1.46
CA LEU A 114 9.18 7.18 0.97
C LEU A 114 8.10 7.85 0.12
N GLY A 115 8.03 9.18 0.21
CA GLY A 115 7.16 9.99 -0.65
C GLY A 115 5.79 10.34 -0.06
N PRO A 116 4.92 11.00 -0.85
CA PRO A 116 3.63 11.49 -0.39
C PRO A 116 2.60 10.39 -0.09
N ASP A 117 2.79 9.19 -0.65
CA ASP A 117 1.91 8.02 -0.56
C ASP A 117 2.36 6.96 0.47
N ALA A 118 3.39 7.26 1.27
CA ALA A 118 4.24 6.32 2.01
C ALA A 118 3.62 5.09 2.68
N ASN A 119 4.50 4.17 3.08
CA ASN A 119 4.16 2.77 3.41
C ASN A 119 3.37 2.13 2.26
N VAL A 120 3.83 2.38 1.04
CA VAL A 120 3.43 1.59 -0.12
C VAL A 120 4.09 0.24 0.02
N PHE A 121 3.34 -0.82 -0.20
CA PHE A 121 3.86 -2.17 -0.12
C PHE A 121 3.44 -2.99 -1.33
N GLU A 122 4.29 -3.93 -1.68
CA GLU A 122 4.05 -5.00 -2.62
C GLU A 122 3.90 -6.30 -1.83
N VAL A 123 2.85 -7.06 -2.11
CA VAL A 123 2.67 -8.42 -1.63
C VAL A 123 2.85 -9.36 -2.82
N SER A 124 3.90 -10.15 -2.75
CA SER A 124 4.20 -11.21 -3.71
C SER A 124 3.76 -12.56 -3.13
N GLN A 125 2.73 -13.18 -3.71
CA GLN A 125 2.27 -14.52 -3.34
C GLN A 125 2.79 -15.54 -4.35
N THR A 126 3.56 -16.53 -3.87
CA THR A 126 4.03 -17.62 -4.71
C THR A 126 2.97 -18.73 -4.77
N LEU A 127 2.45 -19.01 -5.97
CA LEU A 127 1.52 -20.11 -6.19
C LEU A 127 2.31 -21.40 -6.45
N PHE A 128 2.24 -22.35 -5.52
CA PHE A 128 2.73 -23.71 -5.73
C PHE A 128 1.72 -24.54 -6.53
N SER A 129 2.23 -25.51 -7.28
CA SER A 129 1.43 -26.41 -8.12
C SER A 129 0.27 -27.04 -7.35
N TYR A 130 -0.96 -26.88 -7.86
CA TYR A 130 -2.14 -27.53 -7.29
C TYR A 130 -2.34 -28.93 -7.88
N THR A 131 -3.09 -29.76 -7.14
CA THR A 131 -3.60 -31.02 -7.67
C THR A 131 -4.64 -30.73 -8.76
N ASP A 132 -4.47 -31.31 -9.96
CA ASP A 132 -5.49 -31.22 -11.02
C ASP A 132 -6.65 -32.17 -10.70
N VAL A 133 -7.53 -31.72 -9.79
CA VAL A 133 -8.69 -32.50 -9.31
C VAL A 133 -9.65 -32.81 -10.46
N THR A 134 -9.75 -31.94 -11.46
CA THR A 134 -10.57 -32.15 -12.66
C THR A 134 -10.04 -33.30 -13.50
N ALA A 135 -8.73 -33.33 -13.78
CA ALA A 135 -8.13 -34.44 -14.49
C ALA A 135 -8.21 -35.75 -13.69
N LEU A 136 -8.02 -35.70 -12.38
CA LEU A 136 -8.20 -36.88 -11.51
C LEU A 136 -9.65 -37.38 -11.56
N HIS A 137 -10.63 -36.48 -11.48
CA HIS A 137 -12.04 -36.84 -11.55
C HIS A 137 -12.41 -37.46 -12.90
N ASN A 138 -11.94 -36.89 -14.00
CA ASN A 138 -12.19 -37.42 -15.35
C ASN A 138 -11.58 -38.81 -15.56
N ASP A 139 -10.35 -39.02 -15.08
CA ASP A 139 -9.68 -40.32 -15.16
C ASP A 139 -10.41 -41.36 -14.28
N MET A 140 -10.88 -40.96 -13.10
CA MET A 140 -11.74 -41.77 -12.23
C MET A 140 -13.08 -42.13 -12.87
N GLU A 141 -13.77 -41.17 -13.49
CA GLU A 141 -15.01 -41.44 -14.22
C GLU A 141 -14.79 -42.41 -15.37
N THR A 142 -13.68 -42.26 -16.09
CA THR A 142 -13.34 -43.13 -17.21
C THR A 142 -13.10 -44.56 -16.72
N TYR A 143 -12.38 -44.72 -15.61
CA TYR A 143 -12.22 -46.01 -14.94
C TYR A 143 -13.57 -46.61 -14.53
N LEU A 144 -14.43 -45.84 -13.84
CA LEU A 144 -15.74 -46.33 -13.39
C LEU A 144 -16.65 -46.72 -14.56
N LYS A 145 -16.64 -45.96 -15.66
CA LYS A 145 -17.37 -46.31 -16.90
C LYS A 145 -16.84 -47.60 -17.53
N ALA A 146 -15.53 -47.81 -17.54
CA ALA A 146 -14.91 -49.04 -18.05
C ALA A 146 -15.32 -50.26 -17.20
N VAL A 147 -15.28 -50.14 -15.87
CA VAL A 147 -15.73 -51.20 -14.94
C VAL A 147 -17.22 -51.49 -15.12
N ASN A 148 -18.07 -50.46 -15.14
CA ASN A 148 -19.51 -50.63 -15.33
C ASN A 148 -19.84 -51.31 -16.66
N THR A 149 -19.12 -50.97 -17.73
CA THR A 149 -19.29 -51.60 -19.04
C THR A 149 -18.86 -53.07 -19.01
N TRP A 150 -17.72 -53.38 -18.39
CA TRP A 150 -17.23 -54.75 -18.24
C TRP A 150 -18.24 -55.63 -17.48
N VAL A 151 -18.79 -55.12 -16.37
CA VAL A 151 -19.82 -55.78 -15.55
C VAL A 151 -21.12 -55.95 -16.34
N LYS A 152 -21.63 -54.87 -16.96
CA LYS A 152 -22.89 -54.91 -17.72
C LYS A 152 -22.85 -55.90 -18.88
N ASN A 153 -21.69 -56.06 -19.51
CA ASN A 153 -21.49 -56.97 -20.62
C ASN A 153 -21.18 -58.42 -20.18
N ASN A 154 -21.15 -58.71 -18.87
CA ASN A 154 -20.80 -60.00 -18.29
C ASN A 154 -19.49 -60.57 -18.89
N SER A 155 -18.48 -59.71 -19.02
CA SER A 155 -17.23 -60.00 -19.71
C SER A 155 -16.42 -61.06 -18.95
N THR A 156 -15.82 -62.02 -19.65
CA THR A 156 -15.04 -63.13 -19.03
C THR A 156 -13.52 -62.90 -19.02
N GLY A 157 -13.06 -61.73 -19.48
CA GLY A 157 -11.64 -61.35 -19.52
C GLY A 157 -11.15 -60.63 -18.27
N ALA A 158 -9.92 -60.12 -18.29
CA ALA A 158 -9.38 -59.34 -17.16
C ALA A 158 -10.22 -58.08 -16.92
N GLN A 159 -10.52 -57.80 -15.65
CA GLN A 159 -11.19 -56.57 -15.22
C GLN A 159 -10.28 -55.35 -15.53
N PRO A 160 -10.85 -54.18 -15.88
CA PRO A 160 -10.08 -52.95 -16.01
C PRO A 160 -9.25 -52.65 -14.75
N LEU A 161 -7.94 -52.44 -14.91
CA LEU A 161 -7.03 -52.11 -13.83
C LEU A 161 -7.00 -50.60 -13.60
N ILE A 162 -7.23 -50.16 -12.37
CA ILE A 162 -7.26 -48.73 -12.01
C ILE A 162 -5.96 -47.99 -12.37
N SER A 163 -4.81 -48.66 -12.25
CA SER A 163 -3.49 -48.12 -12.60
C SER A 163 -3.30 -47.83 -14.10
N SER A 164 -4.17 -48.38 -14.96
CA SER A 164 -4.16 -48.08 -16.39
C SER A 164 -4.92 -46.79 -16.74
N TYR A 165 -5.69 -46.23 -15.79
CA TYR A 165 -6.50 -45.04 -15.98
C TYR A 165 -6.02 -43.87 -15.13
N ILE A 166 -5.50 -44.15 -13.93
CA ILE A 166 -5.06 -43.12 -12.98
C ILE A 166 -3.56 -42.88 -13.11
N LYS A 167 -3.16 -41.61 -13.24
CA LYS A 167 -1.78 -41.15 -13.33
C LYS A 167 -1.09 -41.18 -11.96
N ASN A 168 0.23 -41.31 -11.96
CA ASN A 168 1.04 -41.23 -10.74
C ASN A 168 1.11 -39.81 -10.15
N SER A 169 0.79 -38.78 -10.94
CA SER A 169 0.74 -37.39 -10.49
C SER A 169 -0.31 -36.60 -11.26
N TYR A 170 -1.12 -35.83 -10.53
CA TYR A 170 -2.06 -34.87 -11.07
C TYR A 170 -1.64 -33.47 -10.63
N THR A 171 -0.67 -32.88 -11.32
CA THR A 171 -0.17 -31.53 -11.01
C THR A 171 -0.39 -30.62 -12.19
N VAL A 172 -1.03 -29.47 -11.96
CA VAL A 172 -1.11 -28.40 -12.98
C VAL A 172 0.18 -27.59 -12.94
N SER A 173 0.85 -27.45 -14.08
CA SER A 173 2.07 -26.65 -14.26
C SER A 173 1.73 -25.18 -14.50
N ALA A 174 1.06 -24.54 -13.54
CA ALA A 174 0.83 -23.11 -13.51
C ALA A 174 1.41 -22.54 -12.21
N GLY A 175 2.74 -22.62 -12.08
CA GLY A 175 3.45 -21.82 -11.08
C GLY A 175 3.47 -20.37 -11.55
N GLY A 176 3.03 -19.45 -10.70
CA GLY A 176 2.99 -18.02 -10.97
C GLY A 176 3.17 -17.22 -9.69
N VAL A 177 3.59 -15.96 -9.83
CA VAL A 177 3.63 -15.01 -8.72
C VAL A 177 2.49 -14.02 -8.93
N ASN A 178 1.57 -13.94 -7.97
CA ASN A 178 0.60 -12.86 -7.92
C ASN A 178 1.21 -11.69 -7.16
N ILE A 179 1.21 -10.52 -7.78
CA ILE A 179 1.73 -9.29 -7.19
C ILE A 179 0.57 -8.34 -6.96
N PHE A 180 0.39 -7.94 -5.70
CA PHE A 180 -0.58 -6.92 -5.29
C PHE A 180 0.16 -5.73 -4.71
N THR A 181 -0.28 -4.52 -5.03
CA THR A 181 0.28 -3.30 -4.45
C THR A 181 -0.77 -2.58 -3.62
N GLY A 182 -0.37 -2.18 -2.42
CA GLY A 182 -1.23 -1.51 -1.47
C GLY A 182 -0.51 -0.36 -0.77
N LYS A 183 -1.25 0.36 0.05
CA LYS A 183 -0.72 1.37 0.96
C LYS A 183 -1.38 1.24 2.33
N VAL A 184 -0.66 1.59 3.37
CA VAL A 184 -1.22 1.70 4.73
C VAL A 184 -1.85 3.09 4.87
N ILE A 185 -3.12 3.14 5.29
CA ILE A 185 -3.84 4.38 5.53
C ILE A 185 -4.37 4.45 6.96
N MET A 186 -4.50 5.66 7.47
CA MET A 186 -5.32 5.94 8.63
C MET A 186 -6.78 6.09 8.21
N VAL A 187 -7.67 5.59 9.06
CA VAL A 187 -9.12 5.62 8.87
C VAL A 187 -9.83 5.97 10.17
N THR A 188 -11.10 6.35 10.05
CA THR A 188 -11.96 6.68 11.19
C THR A 188 -12.62 5.46 11.82
N THR A 189 -12.51 4.29 11.18
CA THR A 189 -13.09 3.00 11.56
C THR A 189 -12.08 2.11 12.29
N GLY A 190 -12.59 1.05 12.93
CA GLY A 190 -11.78 -0.02 13.50
C GLY A 190 -10.67 0.46 14.44
N SER A 191 -9.46 -0.04 14.24
CA SER A 191 -8.26 0.33 15.00
C SER A 191 -7.58 1.61 14.46
N HIS A 192 -8.28 2.40 13.64
CA HIS A 192 -7.78 3.57 12.90
C HIS A 192 -6.72 3.31 11.84
N VAL A 193 -6.51 2.04 11.48
CA VAL A 193 -5.50 1.59 10.52
C VAL A 193 -6.17 0.68 9.51
N ALA A 194 -5.86 0.85 8.23
CA ALA A 194 -6.38 0.01 7.17
C ALA A 194 -5.34 -0.22 6.05
N LEU A 195 -5.53 -1.30 5.30
CA LEU A 195 -4.83 -1.58 4.04
C LEU A 195 -5.75 -1.20 2.88
N ALA A 196 -5.22 -0.44 1.92
CA ALA A 196 -5.97 -0.04 0.74
C ALA A 196 -5.18 -0.35 -0.54
N ASP A 197 -5.89 -0.50 -1.65
CA ASP A 197 -5.24 -0.55 -2.98
C ASP A 197 -4.40 0.72 -3.20
N ILE A 198 -3.28 0.62 -3.93
CA ILE A 198 -2.39 1.77 -4.18
C ILE A 198 -3.10 2.95 -4.88
N SER A 199 -4.20 2.68 -5.60
CA SER A 199 -5.05 3.67 -6.25
C SER A 199 -6.03 4.38 -5.31
N TYR A 200 -6.07 4.01 -4.03
CA TYR A 200 -6.96 4.65 -3.07
C TYR A 200 -6.66 6.15 -2.95
N PRO A 201 -7.67 7.03 -3.07
CA PRO A 201 -7.47 8.47 -3.12
C PRO A 201 -6.93 9.00 -1.79
N LEU A 202 -5.96 9.90 -1.88
CA LEU A 202 -5.49 10.66 -0.72
C LEU A 202 -6.46 11.82 -0.43
N PRO A 203 -6.78 12.10 0.85
CA PRO A 203 -7.55 13.27 1.21
C PRO A 203 -6.76 14.55 0.91
N SER A 204 -7.49 15.66 0.75
CA SER A 204 -6.89 16.98 0.58
C SER A 204 -6.03 17.34 1.79
N ALA A 205 -4.77 17.66 1.52
CA ALA A 205 -3.85 18.15 2.53
C ALA A 205 -4.23 19.57 2.97
N ALA A 206 -4.07 19.87 4.25
CA ALA A 206 -4.12 21.25 4.71
C ALA A 206 -2.96 22.04 4.08
N THR A 207 -3.21 23.30 3.72
CA THR A 207 -2.16 24.23 3.28
C THR A 207 -1.30 24.61 4.48
N TYR A 208 -0.32 23.78 4.80
CA TYR A 208 0.62 24.05 5.87
C TYR A 208 2.02 23.55 5.48
N GLY A 209 2.97 24.48 5.37
CA GLY A 209 4.37 24.16 5.09
C GLY A 209 5.09 23.85 6.39
N ILE A 210 5.20 22.56 6.75
CA ILE A 210 6.04 22.16 7.88
C ILE A 210 7.50 22.36 7.45
N PRO A 211 8.26 23.25 8.12
CA PRO A 211 9.66 23.46 7.76
C PRO A 211 10.47 22.19 8.01
N SER A 212 11.51 21.98 7.20
CA SER A 212 12.51 20.95 7.50
C SER A 212 13.23 21.29 8.81
N THR A 213 13.62 20.26 9.55
CA THR A 213 14.20 20.43 10.88
C THR A 213 15.18 19.31 11.23
N PHE A 214 16.01 19.53 12.24
CA PHE A 214 16.86 18.50 12.85
C PHE A 214 16.33 18.19 14.26
N ILE A 215 16.29 16.92 14.62
CA ILE A 215 15.73 16.44 15.89
C ILE A 215 16.82 15.63 16.58
N ASP A 216 17.12 15.95 17.83
CA ASP A 216 18.05 15.19 18.67
C ASP A 216 17.27 14.25 19.60
N VAL A 217 17.48 12.94 19.48
CA VAL A 217 16.87 11.93 20.34
C VAL A 217 17.98 11.25 21.17
N PRO A 218 18.03 11.45 22.49
CA PRO A 218 18.96 10.73 23.37
C PRO A 218 18.64 9.22 23.43
N ASP A 219 19.66 8.36 23.48
CA ASP A 219 19.44 6.93 23.69
C ASP A 219 18.96 6.67 25.14
N PRO A 220 17.81 5.99 25.34
CA PRO A 220 17.27 5.74 26.67
C PRO A 220 18.14 4.83 27.54
N ALA A 221 19.01 4.02 26.94
CA ALA A 221 19.91 3.11 27.63
C ALA A 221 21.33 3.67 27.78
N ASN A 222 21.69 4.74 27.06
CA ASN A 222 23.04 5.31 27.09
C ASN A 222 23.04 6.82 26.85
N SER A 223 23.25 7.59 27.92
CA SER A 223 23.29 9.07 27.88
C SER A 223 24.41 9.66 27.03
N SER A 224 25.41 8.87 26.61
CA SER A 224 26.48 9.32 25.71
C SER A 224 26.17 9.04 24.23
N THR A 225 25.00 8.49 23.92
CA THR A 225 24.58 8.18 22.55
C THR A 225 23.34 8.98 22.21
N HIS A 226 23.38 9.66 21.08
CA HIS A 226 22.32 10.50 20.57
C HIS A 226 22.01 10.13 19.12
N TYR A 227 20.80 10.41 18.67
CA TYR A 227 20.38 10.18 17.30
C TYR A 227 19.91 11.49 16.71
N PHE A 228 20.68 12.00 15.75
CA PHE A 228 20.33 13.20 15.02
C PHE A 228 19.52 12.81 13.79
N LEU A 229 18.25 13.19 13.81
CA LEU A 229 17.27 12.81 12.81
C LEU A 229 16.96 14.01 11.91
N GLN A 230 16.73 13.73 10.63
CA GLN A 230 16.36 14.75 9.66
C GLN A 230 14.86 14.69 9.38
N GLY A 231 14.18 15.78 9.71
CA GLY A 231 12.78 16.01 9.44
C GLY A 231 12.56 16.77 8.13
N THR A 232 11.69 16.30 7.24
CA THR A 232 11.23 17.05 6.08
C THR A 232 9.75 16.81 5.84
N LYS A 233 8.98 17.89 5.62
CA LYS A 233 7.52 17.83 5.37
C LYS A 233 6.78 17.02 6.44
N GLY A 234 7.16 17.17 7.71
CA GLY A 234 6.54 16.47 8.85
C GLY A 234 6.90 14.99 8.99
N LEU A 235 7.87 14.50 8.21
CA LEU A 235 8.34 13.11 8.25
C LEU A 235 9.80 13.02 8.68
N ILE A 236 10.12 11.97 9.41
CA ILE A 236 11.48 11.60 9.81
C ILE A 236 11.81 10.29 9.10
N SER A 237 12.76 10.33 8.16
CA SER A 237 13.10 9.18 7.30
C SER A 237 14.59 8.87 7.25
N SER A 238 15.42 9.70 7.87
CA SER A 238 16.86 9.52 7.92
C SER A 238 17.42 10.09 9.21
N GLY A 239 18.56 9.53 9.63
CA GLY A 239 19.30 10.02 10.77
C GLY A 239 20.63 9.29 10.89
N ASN A 240 21.46 9.80 11.78
CA ASN A 240 22.71 9.17 12.16
C ASN A 240 22.80 9.07 13.67
N VAL A 241 23.51 8.05 14.15
CA VAL A 241 23.94 8.04 15.53
C VAL A 241 25.07 9.04 15.71
N ALA A 242 25.18 9.62 16.89
CA ALA A 242 26.30 10.44 17.31
C ALA A 242 26.69 10.07 18.74
N TYR A 243 27.99 10.12 18.99
CA TYR A 243 28.55 9.78 20.29
C TYR A 243 29.02 11.06 20.97
N LEU A 244 28.46 11.32 22.15
CA LEU A 244 28.81 12.45 22.98
C LEU A 244 30.00 12.08 23.87
N SER A 245 31.11 12.80 23.69
CA SER A 245 32.27 12.73 24.57
C SER A 245 32.55 14.13 25.12
N GLY A 246 32.27 14.33 26.41
CA GLY A 246 32.27 15.67 27.01
C GLY A 246 31.13 16.51 26.43
N THR A 247 31.47 17.59 25.71
CA THR A 247 30.49 18.49 25.05
C THR A 247 30.54 18.39 23.52
N VAL A 248 31.22 17.38 22.97
CA VAL A 248 31.45 17.25 21.53
C VAL A 248 30.76 16.00 21.01
N TYR A 249 29.95 16.19 19.96
CA TYR A 249 29.35 15.10 19.20
C TYR A 249 30.29 14.64 18.08
N THR A 250 30.53 13.33 18.02
CA THR A 250 31.20 12.69 16.89
C THR A 250 30.17 11.96 16.06
N ASN A 251 30.12 12.27 14.75
CA ASN A 251 29.16 11.64 13.84
C ASN A 251 29.47 10.16 13.66
N GLY A 252 28.46 9.32 13.87
CA GLY A 252 28.49 7.89 13.62
C GLY A 252 27.78 7.52 12.30
N PRO A 253 27.59 6.21 12.07
CA PRO A 253 26.93 5.71 10.86
C PRO A 253 25.46 6.11 10.78
N ALA A 254 24.91 6.01 9.57
CA ALA A 254 23.48 6.14 9.33
C ALA A 254 22.70 5.04 10.07
N ILE A 255 21.52 5.39 10.53
CA ILE A 255 20.58 4.47 11.18
C ILE A 255 19.29 4.38 10.37
N THR A 256 18.53 3.31 10.60
CA THR A 256 17.15 3.23 10.11
C THR A 256 16.24 3.90 11.14
N VAL A 257 15.51 4.90 10.70
CA VAL A 257 14.54 5.62 11.52
C VAL A 257 13.24 5.81 10.73
N SER A 258 12.14 5.78 11.45
CA SER A 258 10.85 6.21 10.94
C SER A 258 10.15 7.07 11.99
N GLY A 259 9.50 8.14 11.56
CA GLY A 259 8.75 8.97 12.47
C GLY A 259 8.03 10.11 11.79
N SER A 260 7.35 10.91 12.60
CA SER A 260 6.74 12.14 12.17
C SER A 260 7.09 13.24 13.16
N TYR A 261 6.95 14.47 12.70
CA TYR A 261 7.09 15.62 13.56
C TYR A 261 6.09 16.71 13.17
N THR A 262 5.62 17.44 14.16
CA THR A 262 4.73 18.57 13.99
C THR A 262 5.23 19.75 14.81
N GLN A 263 4.99 20.97 14.34
CA GLN A 263 5.29 22.14 15.17
C GLN A 263 4.32 22.17 16.34
N VAL A 264 4.84 22.32 17.56
CA VAL A 264 4.01 22.43 18.78
C VAL A 264 3.17 23.70 18.72
N THR A 265 3.80 24.79 18.31
CA THR A 265 3.16 26.08 18.05
C THR A 265 3.50 26.53 16.63
N PRO A 266 2.54 27.06 15.85
CA PRO A 266 2.85 27.57 14.50
C PRO A 266 3.99 28.58 14.52
N ASN A 267 4.98 28.37 13.64
CA ASN A 267 6.20 29.18 13.54
C ASN A 267 7.14 29.14 14.77
N SER A 268 6.92 28.23 15.72
CA SER A 268 7.94 27.94 16.75
C SER A 268 9.05 27.05 16.20
N GLY A 269 10.24 27.13 16.81
CA GLY A 269 11.32 26.15 16.60
C GLY A 269 11.07 24.82 17.30
N ASP A 270 9.98 24.71 18.06
CA ASP A 270 9.65 23.53 18.85
C ASP A 270 8.81 22.56 18.04
N PHE A 271 9.28 21.31 18.00
CA PHE A 271 8.58 20.23 17.33
C PHE A 271 8.25 19.12 18.32
N HIS A 272 7.01 18.64 18.25
CA HIS A 272 6.63 17.36 18.79
C HIS A 272 7.02 16.30 17.77
N SER A 273 7.86 15.35 18.18
CA SER A 273 8.40 14.31 17.32
C SER A 273 8.16 12.94 17.92
N VAL A 274 7.68 12.02 17.10
CA VAL A 274 7.35 10.65 17.49
C VAL A 274 7.84 9.68 16.43
N GLY A 275 8.42 8.56 16.85
CA GLY A 275 8.95 7.59 15.91
C GLY A 275 9.64 6.39 16.54
N THR A 276 10.30 5.63 15.68
CA THR A 276 11.04 4.41 15.99
C THR A 276 12.43 4.47 15.39
N ILE A 277 13.43 4.11 16.18
CA ILE A 277 14.81 3.96 15.74
C ILE A 277 15.20 2.48 15.82
N ILE A 278 15.84 1.99 14.75
CA ILE A 278 16.50 0.69 14.73
C ILE A 278 17.99 0.96 14.88
N ARG A 279 18.55 0.46 15.97
CA ARG A 279 19.98 0.57 16.30
C ARG A 279 20.82 -0.31 15.37
N LEU A 280 22.13 -0.08 15.39
CA LEU A 280 23.10 -0.85 14.60
C LEU A 280 23.16 -2.34 15.00
N ASP A 281 22.82 -2.65 16.26
CA ASP A 281 22.71 -4.02 16.76
C ASP A 281 21.36 -4.68 16.43
N GLY A 282 20.48 -3.99 15.69
CA GLY A 282 19.14 -4.44 15.34
C GLY A 282 18.10 -4.25 16.45
N SER A 283 18.49 -3.78 17.64
CA SER A 283 17.53 -3.46 18.70
C SER A 283 16.71 -2.22 18.34
N ILE A 284 15.51 -2.13 18.90
CA ILE A 284 14.52 -1.11 18.54
C ILE A 284 14.15 -0.31 19.78
N PHE A 285 14.02 1.00 19.64
CA PHE A 285 13.34 1.81 20.65
C PHE A 285 12.47 2.88 20.00
N ARG A 286 11.48 3.33 20.78
CA ARG A 286 10.52 4.36 20.40
C ARG A 286 10.83 5.66 21.12
N PHE A 287 10.59 6.77 20.44
CA PHE A 287 10.71 8.10 21.03
C PHE A 287 9.40 8.87 20.84
N ASP A 288 9.11 9.70 21.83
CA ASP A 288 8.02 10.67 21.84
C ASP A 288 8.53 11.86 22.67
N GLN A 289 8.82 12.98 22.01
CA GLN A 289 9.47 14.11 22.66
C GLN A 289 9.04 15.44 22.06
N VAL A 290 9.11 16.47 22.90
CA VAL A 290 8.88 17.86 22.54
C VAL A 290 10.17 18.63 22.81
N ALA A 291 11.00 18.82 21.78
CA ALA A 291 12.11 19.78 21.74
C ALA A 291 12.95 19.62 20.46
N ASN A 292 13.45 20.75 19.97
CA ASN A 292 14.72 20.82 19.26
C ASN A 292 15.72 21.51 20.19
N SER A 293 16.60 20.78 20.85
CA SER A 293 17.82 21.40 21.37
C SER A 293 18.72 21.68 20.18
N ASN A 294 18.73 22.93 19.72
CA ASN A 294 19.88 23.49 18.99
C ASN A 294 21.10 23.53 19.91
#